data_AF-A0A3B8X497-F1
#
_entry.id   AF-A0A3B8X497-F1
#
_cell.length_a   1.000
_cell.length_b   1.000
_cell.length_c   1.000
_cell.angle_alpha   90.00
_cell.angle_beta   90.00
_cell.angle_gamma   90.00
#
_symmetry.space_group_name_H-M   'P 1'
#
loop_
_entity.id
_entity.type
_entity.pdbx_description
1 polymer ?
#
loop_
_entity_poly.entity_id
_entity_poly.type
_entity_poly.pdbx_seq_one_letter_code
_entity_poly.pdbx_strand_id
1 'polypeptide(L)'
;DEFVGKLKMMRNAADDLGHKDFVIIARTDGVSATEAPETKRGIQLAIDRGLRYMDSGVPDLLWCEFPTAERGPTEQFCSEIRKRFPGA
;
A
#
# COMPACT_ATOMS: atom_id res chain seq x y z
N ASP A 1 5.24 -10.70 -3.92
CA ASP A 1 4.94 -10.82 -5.37
C ASP A 1 3.46 -11.00 -5.65
N GLU A 2 2.75 -11.85 -4.91
CA GLU A 2 1.30 -12.07 -5.10
C GLU A 2 0.45 -10.78 -5.14
N PHE A 3 0.58 -9.89 -4.14
CA PHE A 3 -0.24 -8.66 -4.09
C PHE A 3 0.06 -7.71 -5.26
N VAL A 4 1.32 -7.60 -5.69
CA VAL A 4 1.69 -6.80 -6.86
C VAL A 4 1.09 -7.41 -8.14
N GLY A 5 1.02 -8.74 -8.22
CA GLY A 5 0.30 -9.44 -9.29
C GLY A 5 -1.19 -9.06 -9.33
N LYS A 6 -1.85 -8.99 -8.15
CA LYS A 6 -3.25 -8.54 -8.04
C LYS A 6 -3.43 -7.10 -8.51
N LEU A 7 -2.51 -6.18 -8.15
CA LEU A 7 -2.55 -4.79 -8.63
C LEU A 7 -2.47 -4.74 -10.17
N LYS A 8 -1.49 -5.42 -10.76
CA LYS A 8 -1.32 -5.47 -12.22
C LYS A 8 -2.54 -6.07 -12.93
N MET A 9 -3.12 -7.13 -12.36
CA MET A 9 -4.34 -7.74 -12.89
C MET A 9 -5.50 -6.73 -12.89
N MET A 10 -5.70 -5.96 -11.82
CA MET A 10 -6.74 -4.93 -11.75
C MET A 10 -6.54 -3.84 -12.81
N ARG A 11 -5.30 -3.37 -13.02
CA ARG A 11 -5.00 -2.39 -14.07
C ARG A 11 -5.28 -2.94 -15.46
N ASN A 12 -4.81 -4.15 -15.77
CA ASN A 12 -5.07 -4.78 -17.07
C ASN A 12 -6.57 -4.94 -17.34
N ALA A 13 -7.34 -5.39 -16.34
CA ALA A 13 -8.79 -5.53 -16.49
C ALA A 13 -9.49 -4.18 -16.74
N ALA A 14 -9.05 -3.11 -16.07
CA ALA A 14 -9.57 -1.76 -16.31
C ALA A 14 -9.22 -1.26 -17.72
N ASP A 15 -7.97 -1.47 -18.16
CA ASP A 15 -7.49 -1.04 -19.47
C ASP A 15 -8.21 -1.79 -20.61
N ASP A 16 -8.42 -3.10 -20.47
CA ASP A 16 -9.15 -3.94 -21.44
C ASP A 16 -10.62 -3.49 -21.63
N LEU A 17 -11.23 -2.96 -20.56
CA LEU A 17 -12.59 -2.40 -20.59
C LEU A 17 -12.62 -0.92 -21.04
N GLY A 18 -11.47 -0.31 -21.32
CA GLY A 18 -11.35 1.09 -21.70
C GLY A 18 -11.47 2.09 -20.54
N HIS A 19 -11.37 1.63 -19.28
CA HIS A 19 -11.47 2.45 -18.08
C HIS A 19 -10.09 2.98 -17.64
N LYS A 20 -9.48 3.85 -18.46
CA LYS A 20 -8.14 4.39 -18.19
C LYS A 20 -8.06 5.19 -16.88
N ASP A 21 -9.16 5.84 -16.50
CA ASP A 21 -9.24 6.65 -15.28
C ASP A 21 -9.68 5.83 -14.04
N PHE A 22 -9.69 4.50 -14.14
CA PHE A 22 -10.02 3.65 -13.01
C PHE A 22 -8.97 3.79 -11.90
N VAL A 23 -9.43 4.17 -10.71
CA VAL A 23 -8.58 4.40 -9.54
C VAL A 23 -8.34 3.08 -8.80
N ILE A 24 -7.07 2.76 -8.57
CA ILE A 24 -6.64 1.59 -7.81
C ILE A 24 -6.04 2.03 -6.48
N ILE A 25 -6.64 1.56 -5.38
CA ILE A 25 -6.15 1.78 -4.02
C ILE A 25 -5.41 0.54 -3.55
N ALA A 26 -4.11 0.65 -3.26
CA ALA A 26 -3.36 -0.42 -2.61
C ALA A 26 -3.49 -0.30 -1.09
N ARG A 27 -4.20 -1.24 -0.47
CA ARG A 27 -4.33 -1.32 1.00
C ARG A 27 -3.31 -2.28 1.61
N THR A 28 -2.69 -1.88 2.72
CA THR A 28 -1.88 -2.75 3.59
C THR A 28 -2.47 -2.83 4.99
N ASP A 29 -2.67 -4.06 5.47
CA ASP A 29 -3.03 -4.35 6.87
C ASP A 29 -1.81 -4.71 7.72
N GLY A 30 -0.60 -4.34 7.26
CA GLY A 30 0.67 -4.74 7.87
C GLY A 30 0.84 -4.35 9.35
N VAL A 31 0.14 -3.30 9.80
CA VAL A 31 0.18 -2.84 11.19
C VAL A 31 -0.34 -3.92 12.15
N SER A 32 -1.45 -4.56 11.78
CA SER A 32 -2.19 -5.48 12.64
C SER A 32 -2.24 -6.92 12.10
N ALA A 33 -1.48 -7.23 11.05
CA ALA A 33 -1.50 -8.52 10.37
C ALA A 33 -1.14 -9.69 11.31
N THR A 34 -2.15 -10.38 11.83
CA THR A 34 -2.01 -11.49 12.80
C THR A 34 -1.40 -12.76 12.22
N GLU A 35 -1.20 -12.81 10.90
CA GLU A 35 -0.60 -13.96 10.20
C GLU A 35 0.91 -13.77 9.93
N ALA A 36 1.43 -12.54 10.01
CA ALA A 36 2.87 -12.31 9.88
C ALA A 36 3.60 -12.78 11.16
N PRO A 37 4.89 -13.15 11.15
CA PRO A 37 5.62 -13.37 12.40
C PRO A 37 5.57 -12.10 13.26
N GLU A 38 5.39 -12.23 14.59
CA GLU A 38 5.24 -11.09 15.50
C GLU A 38 6.40 -10.09 15.39
N THR A 39 7.63 -10.62 15.25
CA THR A 39 8.86 -9.84 15.03
C THR A 39 8.89 -9.06 13.71
N LYS A 40 7.95 -9.33 12.80
CA LYS A 40 7.81 -8.70 11.49
C LYS A 40 6.48 -7.96 11.33
N ARG A 41 5.67 -7.79 12.39
CA ARG A 41 4.41 -7.00 12.35
C ARG A 41 4.67 -5.54 12.67
N GLY A 42 3.64 -4.71 12.48
CA GLY A 42 3.64 -3.32 12.90
C GLY A 42 3.95 -2.35 11.77
N ILE A 43 4.25 -1.12 12.15
CA ILE A 43 4.38 0.00 11.21
C ILE A 43 5.43 -0.24 10.14
N GLN A 44 6.55 -0.90 10.48
CA GLN A 44 7.61 -1.19 9.52
C GLN A 44 7.14 -2.13 8.40
N LEU A 45 6.35 -3.16 8.72
CA LEU A 45 5.79 -4.04 7.72
C LEU A 45 4.83 -3.30 6.79
N ALA A 46 4.02 -2.41 7.34
CA ALA A 46 3.14 -1.57 6.55
C ALA A 46 3.93 -0.68 5.59
N ILE A 47 5.00 -0.04 6.06
CA ILE A 47 5.91 0.78 5.24
C ILE A 47 6.53 -0.05 4.12
N ASP A 48 7.12 -1.20 4.43
CA ASP A 48 7.79 -2.06 3.46
C ASP A 48 6.82 -2.54 2.37
N ARG A 49 5.60 -2.93 2.77
CA ARG A 49 4.52 -3.30 1.85
C ARG A 49 4.10 -2.12 0.99
N GLY A 50 3.88 -0.96 1.60
CA GLY A 50 3.47 0.26 0.92
C GLY A 50 4.48 0.68 -0.15
N LEU A 51 5.76 0.73 0.19
CA LEU A 51 6.85 1.00 -0.75
C LEU A 51 6.85 -0.01 -1.90
N ARG A 52 6.71 -1.31 -1.60
CA ARG A 52 6.66 -2.36 -2.62
C ARG A 52 5.43 -2.26 -3.53
N TYR A 53 4.30 -1.78 -3.02
CA TYR A 53 3.11 -1.54 -3.83
C TYR A 53 3.31 -0.35 -4.76
N MET A 54 3.89 0.74 -4.26
CA MET A 54 4.22 1.94 -5.05
C MET A 54 5.28 1.65 -6.13
N ASP A 55 6.27 0.80 -5.83
CA ASP A 55 7.29 0.35 -6.79
C ASP A 55 6.69 -0.37 -8.01
N SER A 56 5.44 -0.86 -7.93
CA SER A 56 4.77 -1.45 -9.08
C SER A 56 4.32 -0.42 -10.12
N GLY A 57 4.20 0.86 -9.75
CA GLY A 57 3.66 1.94 -10.59
C GLY A 57 2.16 1.80 -10.90
N VAL A 58 1.47 0.86 -10.26
CA VAL A 58 0.04 0.59 -10.51
C VAL A 58 -0.92 1.39 -9.62
N PRO A 59 -0.73 1.47 -8.28
CA PRO A 59 -1.72 2.11 -7.43
C PRO A 59 -1.69 3.63 -7.57
N ASP A 60 -2.87 4.22 -7.65
CA ASP A 60 -3.08 5.66 -7.66
C ASP A 60 -3.10 6.23 -6.23
N LEU A 61 -3.52 5.40 -5.27
CA LEU A 61 -3.59 5.74 -3.86
C LEU A 61 -3.06 4.59 -3.00
N LEU A 62 -2.45 4.95 -1.87
CA LEU A 62 -1.96 4.01 -0.88
C LEU A 62 -2.75 4.18 0.43
N TRP A 63 -3.21 3.06 0.99
CA TRP A 63 -3.95 3.02 2.25
C TRP A 63 -3.23 2.11 3.25
N CYS A 64 -2.77 2.67 4.36
CA CYS A 64 -2.35 1.92 5.54
C CYS A 64 -3.51 1.78 6.53
N GLU A 65 -3.94 0.56 6.82
CA GLU A 65 -4.95 0.34 7.84
C GLU A 65 -4.33 0.46 9.24
N PHE A 66 -4.90 1.33 10.06
CA PHE A 66 -4.49 1.53 11.46
C PHE A 66 -5.59 1.03 12.42
N PRO A 67 -5.22 0.39 13.54
CA PRO A 67 -6.19 -0.08 14.53
C PRO A 67 -6.77 1.04 15.41
N THR A 68 -6.17 2.24 15.37
CA THR A 68 -6.56 3.41 16.17
C THR A 68 -6.44 4.69 15.33
N ALA A 69 -7.03 5.78 15.82
CA ALA A 69 -6.94 7.11 15.19
C ALA A 69 -5.70 7.91 15.65
N GLU A 70 -4.66 7.24 16.16
CA GLU A 70 -3.45 7.92 16.61
C GLU A 70 -2.68 8.56 15.46
N ARG A 71 -2.27 9.82 15.66
CA ARG A 71 -1.60 10.61 14.64
C ARG A 71 -0.17 10.14 14.35
N GLY A 72 0.57 9.72 15.38
CA GLY A 72 1.99 9.36 15.28
C GLY A 72 2.30 8.28 14.23
N PRO A 73 1.64 7.10 14.29
CA PRO A 73 1.82 6.05 13.28
C PRO A 73 1.46 6.49 11.86
N THR A 74 0.42 7.32 11.73
CA THR A 74 0.00 7.89 10.44
C THR A 74 1.08 8.80 9.86
N GLU A 75 1.62 9.71 10.66
CA GLU A 75 2.71 10.62 10.25
C GLU A 75 3.98 9.85 9.88
N GLN A 76 4.33 8.83 10.66
CA GLN A 76 5.47 7.97 10.37
C GLN A 76 5.31 7.27 9.02
N PHE A 77 4.17 6.61 8.79
CA PHE A 77 3.90 5.94 7.50
C PHE A 77 4.00 6.93 6.34
N CYS A 78 3.30 8.06 6.41
CA CYS A 78 3.32 9.06 5.36
C CYS A 78 4.73 9.62 5.10
N SER A 79 5.49 9.90 6.16
CA SER A 79 6.87 10.41 6.03
C SER A 79 7.77 9.42 5.31
N GLU A 80 7.75 8.14 5.71
CA GLU A 80 8.60 7.12 5.11
C GLU A 80 8.23 6.82 3.64
N ILE A 81 6.94 6.80 3.30
CA ILE A 81 6.51 6.66 1.89
C ILE A 81 6.99 7.86 1.05
N ARG A 82 6.81 9.09 1.55
CA ARG A 82 7.16 10.31 0.82
C ARG A 82 8.65 10.52 0.61
N LYS A 83 9.52 9.91 1.41
CA LYS A 83 10.97 9.91 1.16
C LYS A 83 11.33 9.31 -0.21
N ARG A 84 10.56 8.31 -0.67
CA ARG A 84 10.76 7.67 -1.99
C ARG A 84 9.76 8.14 -3.04
N PHE A 85 8.55 8.51 -2.62
CA PHE A 85 7.46 8.94 -3.50
C PHE A 85 6.92 10.31 -3.04
N PRO A 86 7.57 11.44 -3.36
CA PRO A 86 7.22 12.75 -2.80
C PRO A 86 5.80 13.24 -3.11
N GLY A 87 5.16 12.72 -4.16
CA GLY A 87 3.78 13.05 -4.56
C GLY A 87 2.70 12.15 -3.98
N ALA A 88 3.08 11.14 -3.16
CA ALA A 88 2.14 10.25 -2.47
C ALA A 88 1.49 10.92 -1.24
#